data_AF-A0A3P7M5J2-F1
#
_entry.id   AF-A0A3P7M5J2-F1
#
_cell.length_a   1.000
_cell.length_b   1.000
_cell.length_c   1.000
_cell.angle_alpha   90.00
_cell.angle_beta   90.00
_cell.angle_gamma   90.00
#
_symmetry.space_group_name_H-M   'P 1'
#
loop_
_entity.id
_entity.type
_entity.pdbx_description
1 polymer ?
#
loop_
_entity_poly.entity_id
_entity_poly.type
_entity_poly.pdbx_seq_one_letter_code
_entity_poly.pdbx_strand_id
1 'polypeptide(L)'
;MVPTSTLRPPSSLGEAKHSYINELMPRSMRREILKRDYNFDCACEGCTDEERNARMEGWCCEQCKDGWLPPKEDSKCTICDWKLTRDHYEVCRLAEETAKSGNKVLLADQYKHEAKLKMANTMMPVFEGALYTYNVLRVPSLRTLYEKAVLEKK
;
A
#
# COMPACT_ATOMS: atom_id res chain seq x y z
N MET A 1 -4.80 -13.89 -0.49
CA MET A 1 -5.34 -13.37 0.76
C MET A 1 -4.22 -13.33 1.79
N VAL A 2 -3.91 -12.18 2.42
CA VAL A 2 -3.57 -12.17 3.86
C VAL A 2 -4.70 -12.98 4.45
N PRO A 3 -4.44 -14.16 5.06
CA PRO A 3 -5.51 -15.06 5.44
C PRO A 3 -6.52 -14.26 6.26
N THR A 4 -7.71 -14.01 5.72
CA THR A 4 -8.76 -13.30 6.46
C THR A 4 -9.25 -14.15 7.63
N SER A 5 -8.87 -15.42 7.64
CA SER A 5 -8.97 -16.31 8.78
C SER A 5 -7.79 -17.28 8.80
N THR A 6 -6.82 -17.06 9.70
CA THR A 6 -5.96 -18.14 10.20
C THR A 6 -6.72 -19.10 11.12
N LEU A 7 -7.98 -18.79 11.43
CA LEU A 7 -8.81 -19.47 12.43
C LEU A 7 -9.54 -20.69 11.89
N ARG A 8 -9.61 -20.89 10.56
CA ARG A 8 -10.31 -22.03 9.96
C ARG A 8 -9.50 -22.63 8.82
N PRO A 9 -8.75 -23.73 9.07
CA PRO A 9 -8.21 -24.52 7.97
C PRO A 9 -9.37 -24.96 7.05
N PRO A 10 -9.17 -24.97 5.72
CA PRO A 10 -10.22 -25.39 4.79
C PRO A 10 -10.61 -26.84 5.09
N SER A 11 -11.90 -27.12 5.15
CA SER A 11 -12.44 -28.47 5.44
C SER A 11 -12.44 -29.37 4.20
N SER A 12 -12.25 -28.79 3.01
CA SER A 12 -12.13 -29.49 1.74
C SER A 12 -11.24 -28.74 0.75
N LEU A 13 -10.82 -29.41 -0.34
CA LEU A 13 -10.06 -28.78 -1.42
C LEU A 13 -10.83 -27.64 -2.11
N GLY A 14 -12.17 -27.71 -2.17
CA GLY A 14 -13.00 -26.66 -2.76
C GLY A 14 -13.03 -25.37 -1.93
N GLU A 15 -12.72 -25.46 -0.63
CA GLU A 15 -12.57 -24.30 0.26
C GLU A 15 -11.14 -23.75 0.27
N ALA A 16 -10.16 -24.51 -0.22
CA ALA A 16 -8.78 -24.10 -0.27
C ALA A 16 -8.59 -23.00 -1.33
N LYS A 17 -8.27 -21.80 -0.88
CA LYS A 17 -8.03 -20.63 -1.73
C LYS A 17 -6.67 -20.04 -1.42
N HIS A 18 -5.92 -19.66 -2.46
CA HIS A 18 -4.69 -18.87 -2.32
C HIS A 18 -4.76 -17.61 -3.18
N SER A 19 -3.87 -16.64 -2.92
CA SER A 19 -3.76 -15.46 -3.79
C SER A 19 -3.04 -15.83 -5.08
N TYR A 20 -3.55 -15.35 -6.22
CA TYR A 20 -2.84 -15.42 -7.50
C TYR A 20 -1.91 -14.23 -7.74
N ILE A 21 -2.07 -13.19 -6.94
CA ILE A 21 -1.36 -11.92 -7.07
C ILE A 21 -0.82 -11.45 -5.72
N ASN A 22 0.14 -10.53 -5.74
CA ASN A 22 0.48 -9.75 -4.56
C ASN A 22 -0.74 -8.94 -4.10
N GLU A 23 -0.95 -8.84 -2.80
CA GLU A 23 -2.15 -8.20 -2.25
C GLU A 23 -1.90 -6.85 -1.62
N LEU A 24 -0.63 -6.55 -1.38
CA LEU A 24 -0.17 -5.26 -0.89
C LEU A 24 -0.09 -4.26 -2.05
N MET A 25 -1.23 -4.10 -2.73
CA MET A 25 -1.43 -3.22 -3.88
C MET A 25 -2.83 -2.59 -3.79
N PRO A 26 -3.06 -1.42 -4.41
CA PRO A 26 -4.38 -0.79 -4.48
C PRO A 26 -5.45 -1.72 -5.02
N ARG A 27 -6.71 -1.56 -4.56
CA ARG A 27 -7.80 -2.45 -4.98
C ARG A 27 -8.01 -2.43 -6.49
N SER A 28 -7.94 -1.25 -7.10
CA SER A 28 -8.06 -1.06 -8.55
C SER A 28 -7.05 -1.91 -9.30
N MET A 29 -5.77 -1.84 -8.90
CA MET A 29 -4.68 -2.62 -9.50
C MET A 29 -4.86 -4.14 -9.30
N ARG A 30 -5.30 -4.56 -8.11
CA ARG A 30 -5.61 -6.00 -7.87
C ARG A 30 -6.70 -6.50 -8.83
N ARG A 31 -7.79 -5.75 -8.98
CA ARG A 31 -8.89 -6.10 -9.89
C ARG A 31 -8.46 -6.09 -11.35
N GLU A 32 -7.66 -5.09 -11.74
CA GLU A 32 -7.12 -4.97 -13.10
C GLU A 32 -6.26 -6.19 -13.46
N ILE A 33 -5.31 -6.59 -12.61
CA ILE A 33 -4.44 -7.75 -12.86
C ILE A 33 -5.27 -9.04 -12.92
N LEU A 34 -6.20 -9.25 -11.99
CA LEU A 34 -7.05 -10.45 -11.98
C LEU A 34 -7.96 -10.52 -13.21
N LYS A 35 -8.48 -9.38 -13.67
CA LYS A 35 -9.28 -9.32 -14.89
C LYS A 35 -8.43 -9.58 -16.13
N ARG A 36 -7.25 -8.98 -16.22
CA ARG A 36 -6.34 -9.11 -17.37
C ARG A 36 -5.76 -10.52 -17.50
N ASP A 37 -5.26 -11.08 -16.39
CA ASP A 37 -4.44 -12.31 -16.42
C ASP A 37 -5.28 -13.57 -16.15
N TYR A 38 -6.42 -13.43 -15.48
CA TYR A 38 -7.28 -14.56 -15.05
C TYR A 38 -8.75 -14.41 -15.46
N ASN A 39 -9.12 -13.33 -16.14
CA ASN A 39 -10.45 -13.08 -16.71
C ASN A 39 -11.63 -13.17 -15.72
N PHE A 40 -11.46 -12.72 -14.47
CA PHE A 40 -12.56 -12.64 -13.50
C PHE A 40 -12.56 -11.35 -12.68
N ASP A 41 -13.75 -11.02 -12.17
CA ASP A 41 -13.97 -9.89 -11.29
C ASP A 41 -13.94 -10.35 -9.82
N CYS A 42 -12.93 -9.92 -9.09
CA CYS A 42 -12.69 -10.42 -7.73
C CYS A 42 -13.67 -9.84 -6.71
N ALA A 43 -14.43 -10.74 -6.08
CA ALA A 43 -15.39 -10.45 -5.00
C ALA A 43 -14.96 -11.07 -3.65
N CYS A 44 -13.66 -11.27 -3.44
CA CYS A 44 -13.17 -11.76 -2.14
C CYS A 44 -13.37 -10.70 -1.03
N GLU A 45 -13.38 -11.15 0.23
CA GLU A 45 -13.55 -10.29 1.42
C GLU A 45 -12.63 -9.05 1.38
N GLY A 46 -11.35 -9.24 0.98
CA GLY A 46 -10.41 -8.13 0.88
C GLY A 46 -10.73 -7.10 -0.22
N CYS A 47 -11.51 -7.46 -1.25
CA CYS A 47 -11.96 -6.52 -2.28
C CYS A 47 -13.30 -5.86 -1.95
N THR A 48 -14.12 -6.48 -1.10
CA THR A 48 -15.41 -5.96 -0.63
C THR A 48 -15.30 -5.14 0.66
N ASP A 49 -14.21 -5.27 1.41
CA ASP A 49 -13.92 -4.49 2.61
C ASP A 49 -13.50 -3.05 2.24
N GLU A 50 -14.46 -2.13 2.20
CA GLU A 50 -14.22 -0.72 1.83
C GLU A 50 -13.28 0.00 2.82
N GLU A 51 -13.42 -0.25 4.13
CA GLU A 51 -12.61 0.44 5.15
C GLU A 51 -11.14 0.05 5.01
N ARG A 52 -10.85 -1.25 4.91
CA ARG A 52 -9.49 -1.74 4.69
C ARG A 52 -8.90 -1.15 3.41
N ASN A 53 -9.65 -1.14 2.32
CA ASN A 53 -9.16 -0.62 1.04
C ASN A 53 -8.90 0.88 1.11
N ALA A 54 -9.78 1.65 1.72
CA ALA A 54 -9.58 3.08 1.91
C ALA A 54 -8.37 3.38 2.83
N ARG A 55 -8.20 2.59 3.89
CA ARG A 55 -7.04 2.67 4.80
C ARG A 55 -5.73 2.33 4.10
N MET A 56 -5.73 1.36 3.19
CA MET A 56 -4.56 0.98 2.37
C MET A 56 -4.12 2.07 1.39
N GLU A 57 -4.97 3.05 1.10
CA GLU A 57 -4.67 4.16 0.19
C GLU A 57 -4.75 5.52 0.91
N GLY A 58 -4.88 5.51 2.24
CA GLY A 58 -5.08 6.70 3.06
C GLY A 58 -3.82 7.54 3.26
N TRP A 59 -4.02 8.83 3.49
CA TRP A 59 -2.99 9.77 3.94
C TRP A 59 -2.93 9.82 5.46
N CYS A 60 -1.77 10.19 5.99
CA CYS A 60 -1.52 10.29 7.42
C CYS A 60 -2.20 11.54 8.01
N CYS A 61 -2.90 11.42 9.13
CA CYS A 61 -3.40 12.58 9.85
C CYS A 61 -2.26 13.30 10.56
N GLU A 62 -2.02 14.57 10.22
CA GLU A 62 -0.95 15.33 10.86
C GLU A 62 -1.18 15.56 12.36
N GLN A 63 -2.44 15.69 12.77
CA GLN A 63 -2.81 16.03 14.14
C GLN A 63 -2.66 14.87 15.12
N CYS A 64 -3.21 13.69 14.79
CA CYS A 64 -3.20 12.54 15.71
C CYS A 64 -2.20 11.45 15.33
N LYS A 65 -1.68 11.44 14.09
CA LYS A 65 -0.77 10.42 13.53
C LYS A 65 -1.29 8.98 13.49
N ASP A 66 -2.33 8.65 14.25
CA ASP A 66 -2.96 7.32 14.31
C ASP A 66 -4.08 7.14 13.28
N GLY A 67 -4.81 8.22 13.02
CA GLY A 67 -5.91 8.23 12.06
C GLY A 67 -5.42 8.42 10.63
N TRP A 68 -6.32 8.14 9.69
CA TRP A 68 -6.06 8.29 8.27
C TRP A 68 -7.11 9.19 7.61
N LEU A 69 -6.72 9.76 6.47
CA LEU A 69 -7.53 10.65 5.66
C LEU A 69 -7.75 10.01 4.29
N PRO A 70 -8.98 9.98 3.76
CA PRO A 70 -9.19 9.64 2.36
C PRO A 70 -8.36 10.56 1.44
N PRO A 71 -7.76 10.04 0.35
CA PRO A 71 -6.87 10.80 -0.54
C PRO A 71 -7.67 11.74 -1.47
N LYS A 72 -8.29 12.76 -0.87
CA LYS A 72 -9.10 13.78 -1.54
C LYS A 72 -9.06 15.10 -0.77
N GLU A 73 -9.33 16.17 -1.49
CA GLU A 73 -9.53 17.51 -0.90
C GLU A 73 -10.66 17.49 0.13
N ASP A 74 -10.57 18.39 1.12
CA ASP A 74 -11.53 18.56 2.21
C ASP A 74 -11.81 17.29 3.05
N SER A 75 -10.93 16.30 2.98
CA SER A 75 -11.05 15.09 3.80
C SER A 75 -10.89 15.39 5.30
N LYS A 76 -11.50 14.52 6.11
CA LYS A 76 -11.40 14.57 7.57
C LYS A 76 -10.82 13.28 8.10
N CYS A 77 -10.06 13.41 9.18
CA CYS A 77 -9.44 12.27 9.84
C CYS A 77 -10.52 11.34 10.41
N THR A 78 -10.37 10.04 10.18
CA THR A 78 -11.31 9.01 10.65
C THR A 78 -11.35 8.85 12.17
N ILE A 79 -10.41 9.44 12.92
CA ILE A 79 -10.33 9.34 14.38
C ILE A 79 -10.62 10.67 15.07
N CYS A 80 -9.89 11.74 14.71
CA CYS A 80 -9.95 13.02 15.45
C CYS A 80 -10.77 14.13 14.74
N ASP A 81 -11.43 13.82 13.63
CA ASP A 81 -12.20 14.75 12.79
C ASP A 81 -11.42 15.98 12.27
N TRP A 82 -10.09 15.99 12.43
CA TRP A 82 -9.23 17.04 11.88
C TRP A 82 -9.42 17.16 10.38
N LYS A 83 -9.68 18.38 9.91
CA LYS A 83 -9.87 18.69 8.50
C LYS A 83 -8.53 18.90 7.81
N LEU A 84 -8.34 18.23 6.68
CA LEU A 84 -7.16 18.36 5.85
C LEU A 84 -6.93 19.83 5.45
N THR A 85 -5.76 20.35 5.79
CA THR A 85 -5.32 21.66 5.33
C THR A 85 -4.80 21.58 3.89
N ARG A 86 -4.82 22.70 3.17
CA ARG A 86 -4.27 22.76 1.80
C ARG A 86 -2.78 22.39 1.77
N ASP A 87 -2.01 22.85 2.74
CA ASP A 87 -0.58 22.58 2.77
C ASP A 87 -0.30 21.09 2.99
N HIS A 88 -1.04 20.44 3.90
CA HIS A 88 -0.90 19.00 4.12
C HIS A 88 -1.43 18.17 2.95
N TYR A 89 -2.47 18.65 2.25
CA TYR A 89 -2.93 18.05 0.99
C TYR A 89 -1.81 17.98 -0.04
N GLU A 90 -1.10 19.10 -0.26
CA GLU A 90 0.00 19.15 -1.23
C GLU A 90 1.17 18.21 -0.84
N VAL A 91 1.50 18.14 0.45
CA VAL A 91 2.51 17.20 0.96
C VAL A 91 2.11 15.75 0.68
N CYS A 92 0.86 15.38 0.97
CA CYS A 92 0.37 14.03 0.76
C CYS A 92 0.27 13.66 -0.73
N ARG A 93 -0.22 14.59 -1.56
CA ARG A 93 -0.29 14.44 -3.01
C ARG A 93 1.09 14.24 -3.63
N LEU A 94 2.07 15.06 -3.24
CA LEU A 94 3.45 14.91 -3.70
C LEU A 94 4.04 13.57 -3.29
N ALA A 95 3.80 13.13 -2.04
CA ALA A 95 4.26 11.83 -1.57
C ALA A 95 3.64 10.68 -2.37
N GLU A 96 2.34 10.76 -2.68
CA GLU A 96 1.63 9.79 -3.50
C GLU A 96 2.16 9.74 -4.95
N GLU A 97 2.35 10.89 -5.60
CA GLU A 97 2.91 11.00 -6.95
C GLU A 97 4.36 10.47 -7.00
N THR A 98 5.16 10.80 -5.98
CA THR A 98 6.52 10.28 -5.80
C THR A 98 6.51 8.77 -5.64
N ALA A 99 5.60 8.23 -4.84
CA ALA A 99 5.46 6.80 -4.64
C ALA A 99 5.04 6.08 -5.92
N LYS A 100 4.03 6.57 -6.63
CA LYS A 100 3.57 6.00 -7.90
C LYS A 100 4.69 5.97 -8.95
N SER A 101 5.49 7.03 -9.04
CA SER A 101 6.59 7.12 -10.00
C SER A 101 7.76 6.23 -9.60
N GLY A 102 8.19 6.29 -8.34
CA GLY A 102 9.31 5.50 -7.84
C GLY A 102 9.01 4.01 -7.77
N ASN A 103 7.77 3.61 -7.49
CA ASN A 103 7.37 2.21 -7.46
C ASN A 103 7.51 1.53 -8.83
N LYS A 104 7.40 2.27 -9.95
CA LYS A 104 7.71 1.73 -11.28
C LYS A 104 9.17 1.30 -11.39
N VAL A 105 10.09 2.03 -10.77
CA VAL A 105 11.52 1.71 -10.75
C VAL A 105 11.82 0.57 -9.78
N LEU A 106 11.24 0.62 -8.58
CA LEU A 106 11.47 -0.38 -7.53
C LEU A 106 10.97 -1.78 -7.95
N LEU A 107 9.83 -1.84 -8.66
CA LEU A 107 9.21 -3.09 -9.10
C LEU A 107 9.76 -3.63 -10.44
N ALA A 108 10.51 -2.83 -11.19
CA ALA A 108 11.03 -3.24 -12.49
C ALA A 108 12.35 -4.01 -12.38
N ASP A 109 12.47 -5.13 -13.10
CA ASP A 109 13.65 -6.00 -13.03
C ASP A 109 14.89 -5.41 -13.70
N GLN A 110 14.73 -4.43 -14.60
CA GLN A 110 15.84 -3.82 -15.33
C GLN A 110 16.80 -2.97 -14.47
N TYR A 111 16.39 -2.57 -13.26
CA TYR A 111 17.20 -1.70 -12.40
C TYR A 111 18.02 -2.50 -11.40
N LYS A 112 19.30 -2.14 -11.27
CA LYS A 112 20.22 -2.74 -10.29
C LYS A 112 19.75 -2.46 -8.85
N HIS A 113 19.99 -3.41 -7.95
CA HIS A 113 19.58 -3.33 -6.55
C HIS A 113 20.08 -2.06 -5.85
N GLU A 114 21.32 -1.64 -6.09
CA GLU A 114 21.88 -0.40 -5.52
C GLU A 114 21.10 0.86 -5.92
N ALA A 115 20.66 0.95 -7.18
CA ALA A 115 19.83 2.06 -7.64
C ALA A 115 18.45 2.05 -6.98
N LYS A 116 17.86 0.86 -6.81
CA LYS A 116 16.60 0.68 -6.07
C LYS A 116 16.75 1.09 -4.60
N LEU A 117 17.87 0.75 -3.95
CA LEU A 117 18.16 1.16 -2.58
C LEU A 117 18.30 2.67 -2.42
N LYS A 118 19.03 3.32 -3.34
CA LYS A 118 19.15 4.78 -3.34
C LYS A 118 17.77 5.43 -3.45
N MET A 119 16.95 4.96 -4.39
CA MET A 119 15.58 5.43 -4.58
C MET A 119 14.72 5.24 -3.32
N ALA A 120 14.72 4.05 -2.73
CA ALA A 120 13.95 3.76 -1.52
C ALA A 120 14.36 4.67 -0.35
N ASN A 121 15.66 4.86 -0.12
CA ASN A 121 16.17 5.75 0.93
C ASN A 121 15.79 7.22 0.70
N THR A 122 15.74 7.68 -0.55
CA THR A 122 15.29 9.04 -0.89
C THR A 122 13.78 9.21 -0.69
N MET A 123 12.99 8.19 -0.99
CA MET A 123 11.52 8.28 -0.94
C MET A 123 10.94 8.12 0.47
N MET A 124 11.54 7.28 1.32
CA MET A 124 10.99 7.01 2.66
C MET A 124 10.78 8.28 3.52
N PRO A 125 11.72 9.25 3.57
CA PRO A 125 11.48 10.51 4.28
C PRO A 125 10.31 11.33 3.72
N VAL A 126 10.04 11.25 2.42
CA VAL A 126 8.90 11.94 1.78
C VAL A 126 7.58 11.32 2.23
N PHE A 127 7.57 10.03 2.53
CA PHE A 127 6.37 9.31 2.96
C PHE A 127 6.05 9.53 4.43
N GLU A 128 7.05 9.84 5.24
CA GLU A 128 6.92 9.99 6.68
C GLU A 128 6.03 11.19 7.01
N GLY A 129 4.99 10.95 7.82
CA GLY A 129 3.98 11.98 8.10
C GLY A 129 3.02 12.30 6.95
N ALA A 130 3.23 11.80 5.73
CA ALA A 130 2.39 12.07 4.56
C ALA A 130 1.49 10.87 4.20
N LEU A 131 2.09 9.69 3.98
CA LEU A 131 1.36 8.46 3.69
C LEU A 131 1.06 7.72 4.98
N TYR A 132 -0.17 7.23 5.14
CA TYR A 132 -0.55 6.46 6.33
C TYR A 132 0.35 5.22 6.49
N THR A 133 0.53 4.74 7.73
CA THR A 133 1.44 3.62 8.03
C THR A 133 1.13 2.35 7.25
N TYR A 134 -0.14 2.10 6.96
CA TYR A 134 -0.58 0.95 6.17
C TYR A 134 -0.82 1.27 4.69
N ASN A 135 -0.37 2.44 4.21
CA ASN A 135 -0.50 2.80 2.81
C ASN A 135 0.39 1.88 1.95
N VAL A 136 -0.22 1.17 1.00
CA VAL A 136 0.46 0.17 0.16
C VAL A 136 1.54 0.75 -0.73
N LEU A 137 1.49 2.05 -1.03
CA LEU A 137 2.51 2.71 -1.84
C LEU A 137 3.87 2.75 -1.15
N ARG A 138 3.93 2.59 0.18
CA ARG A 138 5.17 2.47 0.95
C ARG A 138 5.86 1.11 0.79
N VAL A 139 5.11 0.07 0.40
CA VAL A 139 5.55 -1.33 0.49
C VAL A 139 6.76 -1.63 -0.40
N PRO A 140 6.86 -1.16 -1.65
CA PRO A 140 8.04 -1.44 -2.47
C PRO A 140 9.34 -0.89 -1.86
N SER A 141 9.33 0.35 -1.35
CA SER A 141 10.49 0.93 -0.66
C SER A 141 10.85 0.14 0.60
N LEU A 142 9.86 -0.17 1.44
CA LEU A 142 10.07 -0.95 2.67
C LEU A 142 10.65 -2.34 2.37
N ARG A 143 10.18 -3.02 1.32
CA ARG A 143 10.68 -4.33 0.91
C ARG A 143 12.15 -4.25 0.49
N THR A 144 12.51 -3.29 -0.36
CA THR A 144 13.89 -3.08 -0.79
C THR A 144 14.84 -2.81 0.39
N LEU A 145 14.41 -1.98 1.34
CA LEU A 145 15.21 -1.70 2.55
C LEU A 145 15.34 -2.92 3.46
N TYR A 146 14.26 -3.70 3.61
CA TYR A 146 14.27 -4.93 4.39
C TYR A 146 15.23 -5.98 3.80
N GLU A 147 15.19 -6.18 2.48
CA GLU A 147 16.10 -7.09 1.77
C GLU A 147 17.57 -6.75 2.06
N LYS A 148 17.93 -5.47 2.02
CA LYS A 148 19.28 -4.99 2.37
C LYS A 148 19.63 -5.29 3.82
N ALA A 149 18.73 -5.00 4.77
CA ALA A 149 18.95 -5.26 6.19
C ALA A 149 19.14 -6.76 6.50
N VAL A 150 18.46 -7.65 5.77
CA VAL A 150 18.65 -9.11 5.90
C VAL A 150 20.01 -9.54 5.34
N LEU A 151 20.45 -8.95 4.23
CA LEU A 151 21.75 -9.25 3.62
C LEU A 151 22.94 -8.78 4.48
N GLU A 152 22.81 -7.67 5.21
CA GLU A 152 23.85 -7.15 6.10
C GLU A 152 24.02 -7.95 7.41
N LYS A 153 23.01 -8.75 7.77
CA LYS A 153 23.05 -9.62 8.96
C LYS A 153 23.67 -10.99 8.68
N LYS A 154 23.99 -11.31 7.43
CA LYS A 154 24.67 -12.54 7.02
C LYS A 154 26.15 -12.27 6.82
#